data_AF-A0A4Q9HWT6-F1
#
_entry.id   AF-A0A4Q9HWT6-F1
#
_cell.length_a   1.000
_cell.length_b   1.000
_cell.length_c   1.000
_cell.angle_alpha   90.00
_cell.angle_beta   90.00
_cell.angle_gamma   90.00
#
_symmetry.space_group_name_H-M   'P 1'
#
loop_
_entity.id
_entity.type
_entity.pdbx_description
1 polymer ?
#
loop_
_entity_poly.entity_id
_entity_poly.type
_entity_poly.pdbx_seq_one_letter_code
_entity_poly.pdbx_strand_id
1 'polypeptide(L)'
;MSEQNDRPTGPVYRKRPADALSTKSKAEQRAAMAAYIADRPQLAGFARDMLSAVEELHTADARSRLAAAGAARKEWKKYEPEVPALILDARDAQMSGADIAADLGMNPSYVWRILREKARYSYRIDVRDDPRVGPGWQDDEYGDGVTDGDDEGAIADPAALAEEIRQGYLGERRAHLTVRISLWKGADIGPDDDAVYAREFPGRFHP
;
A
#
# COMPACT_ATOMS: atom_id res chain seq x y z
N MET A 1 -41.71 -78.48 42.60
CA MET A 1 -41.89 -77.02 42.60
C MET A 1 -40.74 -76.39 43.34
N SER A 2 -40.31 -75.21 42.89
CA SER A 2 -39.24 -74.33 43.39
C SER A 2 -37.84 -74.73 42.92
N GLU A 3 -37.47 -74.39 41.68
CA GLU A 3 -36.99 -73.10 41.17
C GLU A 3 -35.52 -72.82 41.53
N GLN A 4 -34.70 -72.96 40.49
CA GLN A 4 -33.37 -72.43 40.32
C GLN A 4 -33.33 -70.94 40.61
N ASN A 5 -32.29 -70.50 41.32
CA ASN A 5 -31.89 -69.10 41.38
C ASN A 5 -30.39 -69.01 41.07
N ASP A 6 -30.07 -69.21 39.79
CA ASP A 6 -28.75 -68.91 39.24
C ASP A 6 -28.60 -67.38 39.14
N ARG A 7 -27.75 -66.81 39.99
CA ARG A 7 -27.35 -65.41 39.87
C ARG A 7 -26.37 -65.26 38.71
N PRO A 8 -26.52 -64.27 37.81
CA PRO A 8 -25.57 -64.02 36.75
C PRO A 8 -24.26 -63.50 37.34
N THR A 9 -23.17 -64.25 37.15
CA THR A 9 -21.81 -63.79 37.43
C THR A 9 -21.52 -62.56 36.58
N GLY A 10 -21.19 -61.43 37.23
CA GLY A 10 -20.83 -60.18 36.57
C GLY A 10 -19.63 -60.31 35.62
N PRO A 11 -19.35 -59.28 34.80
CA PRO A 11 -18.30 -59.33 33.79
C PRO A 11 -16.94 -59.58 34.43
N VAL A 12 -16.32 -60.72 34.06
CA VAL A 12 -14.96 -61.06 34.46
C VAL A 12 -14.00 -60.15 33.69
N TYR A 13 -13.59 -59.04 34.31
CA TYR A 13 -12.49 -58.24 33.81
C TYR A 13 -11.18 -59.03 33.97
N ARG A 14 -10.75 -59.72 32.90
CA ARG A 14 -9.37 -60.19 32.80
C ARG A 14 -8.47 -58.97 32.67
N LYS A 15 -7.66 -58.71 33.70
CA LYS A 15 -6.60 -57.71 33.67
C LYS A 15 -5.73 -57.98 32.44
N ARG A 16 -5.66 -57.01 31.51
CA ARG A 16 -4.81 -57.10 30.33
C ARG A 16 -3.36 -57.30 30.82
N PRO A 17 -2.61 -58.30 30.31
CA PRO A 17 -1.22 -58.49 30.73
C PRO A 17 -0.43 -57.20 30.51
N ALA A 18 0.40 -56.85 31.50
CA ALA A 18 1.14 -55.58 31.55
C ALA A 18 2.05 -55.35 30.33
N ASP A 19 2.36 -56.41 29.57
CA ASP A 19 3.24 -56.39 28.40
C ASP A 19 2.51 -56.15 27.07
N ALA A 20 1.19 -55.95 27.08
CA ALA A 20 0.41 -55.74 25.84
C ALA A 20 0.69 -54.40 25.12
N LEU A 21 1.52 -53.54 25.72
CA LEU A 21 2.02 -52.30 25.12
C LEU A 21 3.55 -52.31 25.16
N SER A 22 4.18 -53.35 24.58
CA SER A 22 5.60 -53.29 24.24
C SER A 22 5.83 -52.08 23.33
N THR A 23 6.43 -51.04 23.90
CA THR A 23 6.97 -49.90 23.15
C THR A 23 8.15 -50.40 22.34
N LYS A 24 7.88 -51.00 21.18
CA LYS A 24 8.90 -51.37 20.20
C LYS A 24 9.85 -50.19 20.00
N SER A 25 11.14 -50.46 19.92
CA SER A 25 12.12 -49.41 19.65
C SER A 25 11.79 -48.71 18.33
N LYS A 26 12.11 -47.42 18.19
CA LYS A 26 11.92 -46.67 16.92
C LYS A 26 12.52 -47.41 15.70
N ALA A 27 13.60 -48.15 15.91
CA ALA A 27 14.26 -48.95 14.89
C ALA A 27 13.40 -50.15 14.45
N GLU A 28 12.84 -50.91 15.40
CA GLU A 28 11.95 -52.04 15.09
C GLU A 28 10.62 -51.59 14.48
N GLN A 29 10.09 -50.44 14.91
CA GLN A 29 8.92 -49.84 14.29
C GLN A 29 9.19 -49.45 12.83
N ARG A 30 10.36 -48.85 12.54
CA ARG A 30 10.80 -48.53 11.17
C ARG A 30 10.99 -49.79 10.32
N ALA A 31 11.62 -50.83 10.86
CA ALA A 31 11.82 -52.09 10.14
C ALA A 31 10.50 -52.80 9.83
N ALA A 32 9.57 -52.86 10.79
CA ALA A 32 8.25 -53.43 10.58
C ALA A 32 7.41 -52.61 9.57
N MET A 33 7.50 -51.28 9.61
CA MET A 33 6.86 -50.40 8.63
C MET A 33 7.44 -50.61 7.23
N ALA A 34 8.76 -50.75 7.10
CA ALA A 34 9.42 -50.99 5.82
C ALA A 34 9.01 -52.34 5.20
N ALA A 35 8.95 -53.41 6.00
CA ALA A 35 8.44 -54.71 5.55
C ALA A 35 6.96 -54.65 5.13
N TYR A 36 6.14 -53.91 5.89
CA TYR A 36 4.72 -53.73 5.59
C TYR A 36 4.48 -52.95 4.28
N ILE A 37 5.35 -51.98 3.96
CA ILE A 37 5.32 -51.22 2.71
C ILE A 37 5.83 -52.08 1.54
N ALA A 38 6.85 -52.92 1.76
CA ALA A 38 7.39 -53.82 0.74
C ALA A 38 6.35 -54.85 0.25
N ASP A 39 5.51 -55.36 1.16
CA ASP A 39 4.42 -56.29 0.83
C ASP A 39 3.20 -55.61 0.16
N ARG A 40 3.18 -54.27 0.11
CA ARG A 40 2.05 -53.48 -0.42
C ARG A 40 2.56 -52.30 -1.25
N PRO A 41 3.10 -52.54 -2.46
CA PRO A 41 3.67 -51.50 -3.32
C PRO A 41 2.69 -50.36 -3.64
N GLN A 42 1.38 -50.64 -3.65
CA GLN A 42 0.32 -49.65 -3.76
C GLN A 42 0.32 -48.59 -2.64
N LEU A 43 0.75 -48.94 -1.42
CA LEU A 43 0.91 -47.98 -0.32
C LEU A 43 2.10 -47.05 -0.54
N ALA A 44 3.19 -47.55 -1.16
CA ALA A 44 4.33 -46.72 -1.52
C ALA A 44 4.03 -45.76 -2.67
N GLY A 45 3.15 -46.15 -3.60
CA GLY A 45 2.60 -45.27 -4.62
C GLY A 45 1.70 -44.19 -4.01
N PHE A 46 0.71 -44.61 -3.23
CA PHE A 46 -0.21 -43.70 -2.53
C PHE A 46 0.52 -42.68 -1.63
N ALA A 47 1.56 -43.10 -0.90
CA ALA A 47 2.34 -42.19 -0.06
C ALA A 47 3.11 -41.14 -0.89
N ARG A 48 3.61 -41.51 -2.07
CA ARG A 48 4.26 -40.56 -3.00
C ARG A 48 3.25 -39.59 -3.60
N ASP A 49 2.10 -40.08 -4.03
CA ASP A 49 1.02 -39.25 -4.59
C ASP A 49 0.50 -38.27 -3.54
N MET A 50 0.36 -38.72 -2.29
CA MET A 50 0.01 -37.84 -1.17
C MET A 50 1.06 -36.76 -0.90
N LEU A 51 2.35 -37.10 -0.92
CA LEU A 51 3.42 -36.12 -0.74
C LEU A 51 3.43 -35.09 -1.87
N SER A 52 3.30 -35.53 -3.12
CA SER A 52 3.20 -34.65 -4.30
C SER A 52 2.00 -33.71 -4.18
N ALA A 53 0.83 -34.24 -3.79
CA ALA A 53 -0.38 -33.44 -3.61
C ALA A 53 -0.23 -32.40 -2.49
N VAL A 54 0.45 -32.74 -1.39
CA VAL A 54 0.72 -31.78 -0.29
C VAL A 54 1.69 -30.68 -0.73
N GLU A 55 2.75 -31.03 -1.47
CA GLU A 55 3.70 -30.05 -2.02
C GLU A 55 3.03 -29.12 -3.04
N GLU A 56 2.16 -29.65 -3.89
CA GLU A 56 1.36 -28.88 -4.83
C GLU A 56 0.41 -27.92 -4.11
N LEU A 57 -0.28 -28.39 -3.05
CA LEU A 57 -1.14 -27.56 -2.21
C LEU A 57 -0.36 -26.42 -1.54
N HIS A 58 0.80 -26.70 -0.96
CA HIS A 58 1.66 -25.68 -0.35
C HIS A 58 2.14 -24.65 -1.38
N THR A 59 2.51 -25.12 -2.58
CA THR A 59 2.93 -24.24 -3.66
C THR A 59 1.78 -23.37 -4.16
N ALA A 60 0.57 -23.94 -4.29
CA ALA A 60 -0.62 -23.22 -4.68
C ALA A 60 -1.03 -22.15 -3.65
N ASP A 61 -0.97 -22.49 -2.36
CA ASP A 61 -1.21 -21.55 -1.25
C ASP A 61 -0.18 -20.41 -1.23
N ALA A 62 1.12 -20.72 -1.34
CA ALA A 62 2.16 -19.70 -1.43
C ALA A 62 1.97 -18.77 -2.64
N ARG A 63 1.61 -19.31 -3.82
CA ARG A 63 1.29 -18.53 -5.01
C ARG A 63 0.07 -17.64 -4.82
N SER A 64 -0.97 -18.15 -4.18
CA SER A 64 -2.19 -17.39 -3.87
C SER A 64 -1.88 -16.19 -2.98
N ARG A 65 -1.11 -16.40 -1.89
CA ARG A 65 -0.69 -15.33 -0.98
C ARG A 65 0.17 -14.28 -1.68
N LEU A 66 1.13 -14.73 -2.50
CA LEU A 66 1.97 -13.81 -3.27
C LEU A 66 1.16 -12.99 -4.28
N ALA A 67 0.19 -13.61 -4.96
CA ALA A 67 -0.70 -12.92 -5.89
C ALA A 67 -1.54 -11.86 -5.17
N ALA A 68 -2.08 -12.18 -3.98
CA ALA A 68 -2.81 -11.24 -3.14
C ALA A 68 -1.93 -10.06 -2.69
N ALA A 69 -0.71 -10.32 -2.22
CA ALA A 69 0.24 -9.28 -1.85
C ALA A 69 0.63 -8.41 -3.06
N GLY A 70 0.83 -9.01 -4.23
CA GLY A 70 1.10 -8.29 -5.47
C GLY A 70 -0.05 -7.39 -5.91
N ALA A 71 -1.30 -7.85 -5.76
CA ALA A 71 -2.48 -7.04 -6.04
C ALA A 71 -2.60 -5.85 -5.09
N ALA A 72 -2.43 -6.07 -3.78
CA ALA A 72 -2.40 -5.00 -2.78
C ALA A 72 -1.28 -3.98 -3.06
N ARG A 73 -0.08 -4.45 -3.44
CA ARG A 73 1.03 -3.55 -3.79
C ARG A 73 0.74 -2.71 -5.03
N LYS A 74 0.09 -3.27 -6.04
CA LYS A 74 -0.32 -2.52 -7.24
C LYS A 74 -1.38 -1.48 -6.92
N GLU A 75 -2.31 -1.79 -6.03
CA GLU A 75 -3.30 -0.83 -5.57
C GLU A 75 -2.62 0.32 -4.83
N TRP A 76 -1.74 0.02 -3.89
CA TRP A 76 -0.92 1.02 -3.19
C TRP A 76 -0.11 1.90 -4.14
N LYS A 77 0.47 1.32 -5.19
CA LYS A 77 1.30 2.04 -6.16
C LYS A 77 0.56 3.20 -6.84
N LYS A 78 -0.78 3.13 -6.96
CA LYS A 78 -1.61 4.20 -7.52
C LYS A 78 -1.57 5.47 -6.67
N TYR A 79 -1.50 5.31 -5.34
CA TYR A 79 -1.50 6.42 -4.38
C TYR A 79 -0.08 6.91 -4.04
N GLU A 80 0.96 6.16 -4.41
CA GLU A 80 2.35 6.53 -4.13
C GLU A 80 2.73 7.96 -4.57
N PRO A 81 2.25 8.49 -5.73
CA PRO A 81 2.47 9.89 -6.11
C PRO A 81 1.82 10.91 -5.16
N GLU A 82 0.72 10.56 -4.49
CA GLU A 82 -0.03 11.44 -3.59
C GLU A 82 0.54 11.44 -2.16
N VAL A 83 1.37 10.44 -1.82
CA VAL A 83 1.94 10.28 -0.47
C VAL A 83 2.62 11.54 0.07
N PRO A 84 3.44 12.29 -0.71
CA PRO A 84 4.03 13.52 -0.21
C PRO A 84 2.99 14.56 0.22
N ALA A 85 1.88 14.69 -0.52
CA ALA A 85 0.79 15.60 -0.16
C ALA A 85 0.11 15.14 1.14
N LEU A 86 -0.24 13.86 1.23
CA LEU A 86 -0.85 13.29 2.44
C LEU A 86 0.01 13.48 3.69
N ILE A 87 1.33 13.34 3.58
CA ILE A 87 2.27 13.57 4.68
C ILE A 87 2.24 15.04 5.13
N LEU A 88 2.20 15.99 4.18
CA LEU A 88 2.18 17.42 4.48
C LEU A 88 0.82 17.86 5.04
N ASP A 89 -0.28 17.32 4.52
CA ASP A 89 -1.63 17.59 5.04
C ASP A 89 -1.76 17.07 6.49
N ALA A 90 -1.20 15.88 6.79
CA ALA A 90 -1.17 15.34 8.14
C ALA A 90 -0.29 16.18 9.10
N ARG A 91 0.83 16.73 8.61
CA ARG A 91 1.64 17.70 9.38
C ARG A 91 0.85 18.96 9.70
N ASP A 92 0.11 19.49 8.72
CA ASP A 92 -0.69 20.70 8.90
C ASP A 92 -1.86 20.44 9.87
N ALA A 93 -2.35 19.20 9.94
CA ALA A 93 -3.24 18.69 10.99
C ALA A 93 -2.53 18.38 12.33
N GLN A 94 -1.26 18.78 12.49
CA GLN A 94 -0.43 18.61 13.69
C GLN A 94 -0.14 17.15 14.10
N MET A 95 -0.22 16.21 13.17
CA MET A 95 0.20 14.82 13.42
C MET A 95 1.73 14.73 13.51
N SER A 96 2.22 13.85 14.39
CA SER A 96 3.67 13.62 14.49
C SER A 96 4.16 12.78 13.32
N GLY A 97 5.42 12.96 12.90
CA GLY A 97 6.02 12.13 11.85
C GLY A 97 6.05 10.63 12.18
N ALA A 98 6.04 10.28 13.47
CA ALA A 98 5.95 8.88 13.92
C ALA A 98 4.54 8.30 13.70
N ASP A 99 3.49 9.06 14.02
CA ASP A 99 2.10 8.63 13.82
C ASP A 99 1.78 8.52 12.32
N ILE A 100 2.21 9.51 11.52
CA ILE A 100 2.08 9.48 10.06
C ILE A 100 2.74 8.24 9.47
N ALA A 101 3.97 7.91 9.91
CA ALA A 101 4.67 6.72 9.45
C ALA A 101 3.94 5.42 9.84
N ALA A 102 3.39 5.35 11.06
CA ALA A 102 2.64 4.21 11.53
C ALA A 102 1.35 4.01 10.72
N ASP A 103 0.58 5.07 10.50
CA ASP A 103 -0.69 5.02 9.78
C ASP A 103 -0.51 4.68 8.30
N LEU A 104 0.54 5.20 7.66
CA LEU A 104 0.87 4.87 6.27
C LEU A 104 1.61 3.53 6.12
N GLY A 105 2.02 2.89 7.22
CA GLY A 105 2.85 1.68 7.19
C GLY A 105 4.21 1.90 6.52
N MET A 106 4.80 3.09 6.69
CA MET A 106 6.02 3.55 6.03
C MET A 106 7.21 3.64 6.98
N ASN A 107 8.41 3.70 6.42
CA ASN A 107 9.61 3.97 7.20
C ASN A 107 9.58 5.43 7.72
N PRO A 108 9.73 5.68 9.03
CA PRO A 108 9.79 7.03 9.59
C PRO A 108 10.81 7.94 8.92
N SER A 109 11.98 7.42 8.53
CA SER A 109 13.01 8.21 7.85
C SER A 109 12.56 8.78 6.51
N TYR A 110 11.68 8.07 5.79
CA TYR A 110 11.09 8.59 4.55
C TYR A 110 10.13 9.74 4.84
N VAL A 111 9.28 9.60 5.87
CA VAL A 111 8.33 10.64 6.29
C VAL A 111 9.08 11.90 6.71
N TRP A 112 10.07 11.79 7.60
CA TRP A 112 10.87 12.94 8.05
C TRP A 112 11.62 13.62 6.91
N ARG A 113 12.04 12.86 5.90
CA ARG A 113 12.67 13.41 4.71
C ARG A 113 11.68 14.28 3.91
N ILE A 114 10.46 13.79 3.67
CA ILE A 114 9.42 14.56 2.99
C ILE A 114 9.09 15.83 3.79
N LEU A 115 8.88 15.71 5.10
CA LEU A 115 8.56 16.85 5.97
C LEU A 115 9.62 17.96 5.96
N ARG A 116 10.88 17.61 5.67
CA ARG A 116 12.00 18.55 5.60
C ARG A 116 12.22 19.12 4.19
N GLU A 117 12.06 18.29 3.15
CA GLU A 117 12.51 18.61 1.79
C GLU A 117 11.38 19.08 0.88
N LYS A 118 10.12 19.00 1.32
CA LYS A 118 8.96 19.26 0.46
C LYS A 118 8.06 20.37 1.00
N ALA A 119 7.49 21.13 0.08
CA ALA A 119 6.51 22.17 0.37
C ALA A 119 5.21 21.91 -0.40
N ARG A 120 4.08 22.07 0.30
CA ARG A 120 2.74 22.09 -0.30
C ARG A 120 2.50 23.49 -0.85
N TYR A 121 1.90 23.57 -2.04
CA TYR A 121 1.50 24.84 -2.62
C TYR A 121 0.12 24.71 -3.27
N SER A 122 -0.56 25.84 -3.36
CA SER A 122 -1.73 26.06 -4.19
C SER A 122 -1.42 27.15 -5.21
N TYR A 123 -2.12 27.14 -6.33
CA TYR A 123 -1.93 28.11 -7.39
C TYR A 123 -3.24 28.53 -8.03
N ARG A 124 -3.22 29.72 -8.61
CA ARG A 124 -4.28 30.28 -9.46
C ARG A 124 -3.66 30.86 -10.71
N ILE A 125 -4.31 30.63 -11.83
CA ILE A 125 -3.98 31.22 -13.12
C ILE A 125 -5.10 32.18 -13.48
N ASP A 126 -4.74 33.46 -13.61
CA ASP A 126 -5.61 34.49 -14.15
C ASP A 126 -5.24 34.71 -15.62
N VAL A 127 -6.23 34.82 -16.49
CA VAL A 127 -6.04 35.19 -17.90
C VAL A 127 -6.52 36.61 -18.14
N ARG A 128 -5.80 37.31 -19.01
CA ARG A 128 -6.17 38.67 -19.39
C ARG A 128 -6.85 38.69 -20.74
N ASP A 129 -8.01 39.33 -20.80
CA ASP A 129 -8.75 39.62 -22.03
C ASP A 129 -9.01 38.35 -22.89
N ASP A 130 -9.22 37.17 -22.27
CA ASP A 130 -9.57 35.94 -23.00
C ASP A 130 -11.01 36.08 -23.54
N PRO A 131 -11.25 35.96 -24.86
CA PRO A 131 -12.58 36.06 -25.46
C PRO A 131 -13.61 35.09 -24.88
N ARG A 132 -13.17 33.99 -24.26
CA ARG A 132 -14.05 33.00 -23.61
C ARG A 132 -14.52 33.43 -22.23
N VAL A 133 -13.75 34.26 -21.54
CA VAL A 133 -13.98 34.58 -20.12
C VAL A 133 -14.44 36.02 -19.95
N GLY A 134 -13.79 36.98 -20.63
CA GLY A 134 -14.17 38.39 -20.59
C GLY A 134 -12.99 39.35 -20.57
N PRO A 135 -13.27 40.67 -20.54
CA PRO A 135 -12.23 41.69 -20.46
C PRO A 135 -11.57 41.76 -19.08
N GLY A 136 -10.35 42.27 -19.03
CA GLY A 136 -9.56 42.41 -17.81
C GLY A 136 -8.96 41.09 -17.34
N TRP A 137 -8.51 41.07 -16.08
CA TRP A 137 -8.04 39.85 -15.43
C TRP A 137 -9.23 39.03 -14.95
N GLN A 138 -9.24 37.75 -15.32
CA GLN A 138 -10.25 36.80 -14.91
C GLN A 138 -9.58 35.52 -14.43
N ASP A 139 -10.05 34.98 -13.32
CA ASP A 139 -9.67 33.67 -12.83
C ASP A 139 -10.05 32.59 -13.87
N ASP A 140 -9.18 31.61 -14.08
CA ASP A 140 -9.39 30.60 -15.14
C ASP A 140 -9.09 29.17 -14.66
N GLU A 141 -7.94 28.97 -13.99
CA GLU A 141 -7.58 27.67 -13.43
C GLU A 141 -7.04 27.79 -12.01
N TYR A 142 -7.31 26.76 -11.21
CA TYR A 142 -6.80 26.58 -9.87
C TYR A 142 -6.21 25.18 -9.74
N GLY A 143 -5.21 25.02 -8.88
CA GLY A 143 -4.73 23.71 -8.51
C GLY A 143 -3.82 23.75 -7.30
N ASP A 144 -3.30 22.59 -6.96
CA ASP A 144 -2.35 22.41 -5.87
C ASP A 144 -1.30 21.37 -6.24
N GLY A 145 -0.23 21.32 -5.46
CA GLY A 145 0.83 20.35 -5.67
C GLY A 145 1.83 20.30 -4.52
N VAL A 146 2.89 19.52 -4.75
CA VAL A 146 4.03 19.42 -3.85
C VAL A 146 5.29 19.63 -4.67
N THR A 147 6.16 20.51 -4.17
CA THR A 147 7.43 20.85 -4.80
C THR A 147 8.57 20.73 -3.78
N ASP A 148 9.80 20.97 -4.21
CA ASP A 148 10.93 21.08 -3.31
C ASP A 148 10.78 22.30 -2.39
N GLY A 149 10.98 22.07 -1.10
CA GLY A 149 10.92 23.09 -0.07
C GLY A 149 12.30 23.67 0.24
N ASP A 150 12.33 24.92 0.71
CA ASP A 150 13.51 25.51 1.33
C ASP A 150 13.64 25.08 2.81
N ASP A 151 14.65 25.61 3.50
CA ASP A 151 14.92 25.30 4.92
C ASP A 151 13.78 25.75 5.87
N GLU A 152 12.90 26.65 5.42
CA GLU A 152 11.72 27.14 6.16
C GLU A 152 10.42 26.40 5.75
N GLY A 153 10.54 25.39 4.89
CA GLY A 153 9.43 24.63 4.33
C GLY A 153 8.50 25.46 3.45
N ALA A 154 8.99 26.58 2.89
CA ALA A 154 8.35 27.32 1.81
C ALA A 154 8.82 26.79 0.43
N ILE A 155 8.27 27.33 -0.65
CA ILE A 155 8.61 26.89 -2.02
C ILE A 155 10.05 27.32 -2.33
N ALA A 156 10.94 26.38 -2.67
CA ALA A 156 12.36 26.69 -2.89
C ALA A 156 12.60 27.58 -4.13
N ASP A 157 11.91 27.32 -5.24
CA ASP A 157 12.00 28.12 -6.47
C ASP A 157 10.59 28.38 -7.04
N PRO A 158 9.88 29.40 -6.53
CA PRO A 158 8.53 29.70 -6.99
C PRO A 158 8.51 30.21 -8.43
N ALA A 159 9.61 30.75 -8.94
CA ALA A 159 9.71 31.24 -10.31
C ALA A 159 9.79 30.09 -11.32
N ALA A 160 10.62 29.08 -11.05
CA ALA A 160 10.69 27.88 -11.87
C ALA A 160 9.37 27.11 -11.84
N LEU A 161 8.74 26.99 -10.66
CA LEU A 161 7.45 26.33 -10.52
C LEU A 161 6.35 27.05 -11.31
N ALA A 162 6.27 28.39 -11.23
CA ALA A 162 5.30 29.16 -12.01
C ALA A 162 5.51 28.96 -13.53
N GLU A 163 6.75 28.85 -13.98
CA GLU A 163 7.06 28.58 -15.39
C GLU A 163 6.65 27.16 -15.81
N GLU A 164 6.84 26.16 -14.94
CA GLU A 164 6.35 24.79 -15.17
C GLU A 164 4.82 24.76 -15.30
N ILE A 165 4.10 25.37 -14.34
CA ILE A 165 2.63 25.49 -14.36
C ILE A 165 2.19 26.19 -15.64
N ARG A 166 2.85 27.29 -16.02
CA ARG A 166 2.57 28.01 -17.27
C ARG A 166 2.69 27.12 -18.50
N GLN A 167 3.76 26.33 -18.58
CA GLN A 167 4.02 25.46 -19.72
C GLN A 167 2.99 24.34 -19.82
N GLY A 168 2.64 23.72 -18.68
CA GLY A 168 1.58 22.71 -18.60
C GLY A 168 0.22 23.28 -19.00
N TYR A 169 -0.10 24.49 -18.55
CA TYR A 169 -1.38 25.13 -18.77
C TYR A 169 -1.58 25.66 -20.20
N LEU A 170 -0.64 26.46 -20.70
CA LEU A 170 -0.87 27.21 -21.94
C LEU A 170 -0.85 26.31 -23.18
N GLY A 171 -0.01 25.27 -23.17
CA GLY A 171 0.28 24.47 -24.35
C GLY A 171 0.55 25.35 -25.59
N GLU A 172 0.33 24.80 -26.79
CA GLU A 172 0.44 25.59 -28.03
C GLU A 172 -0.78 26.50 -28.24
N ARG A 173 -1.97 26.03 -27.86
CA ARG A 173 -3.25 26.69 -28.22
C ARG A 173 -3.52 27.97 -27.44
N ARG A 174 -3.00 28.10 -26.22
CA ARG A 174 -3.24 29.27 -25.36
C ARG A 174 -1.98 30.12 -25.17
N ALA A 175 -0.89 29.81 -25.86
CA ALA A 175 0.38 30.56 -25.77
C ALA A 175 0.24 32.06 -26.08
N HIS A 176 -0.79 32.45 -26.83
CA HIS A 176 -1.10 33.84 -27.17
C HIS A 176 -1.75 34.64 -26.03
N LEU A 177 -2.24 33.98 -24.97
CA LEU A 177 -2.86 34.65 -23.83
C LEU A 177 -1.80 35.23 -22.90
N THR A 178 -2.07 36.42 -22.37
CA THR A 178 -1.32 36.96 -21.23
C THR A 178 -1.91 36.38 -19.96
N VAL A 179 -1.06 35.80 -19.12
CA VAL A 179 -1.49 35.11 -17.90
C VAL A 179 -0.74 35.61 -16.68
N ARG A 180 -1.39 35.58 -15.52
CA ARG A 180 -0.78 35.83 -14.21
C ARG A 180 -0.89 34.56 -13.40
N ILE A 181 0.23 34.10 -12.86
CA ILE A 181 0.27 32.93 -11.99
C ILE A 181 0.60 33.41 -10.59
N SER A 182 -0.26 33.05 -9.66
CA SER A 182 -0.15 33.34 -8.23
C SER A 182 0.01 32.02 -7.48
N LEU A 183 0.94 31.98 -6.53
CA LEU A 183 1.26 30.80 -5.71
C LEU A 183 1.09 31.14 -4.23
N TRP A 184 0.48 30.22 -3.47
CA TRP A 184 0.40 30.29 -2.02
C TRP A 184 1.09 29.08 -1.38
N LYS A 185 1.56 29.27 -0.14
CA LYS A 185 2.07 28.17 0.68
C LYS A 185 0.90 27.42 1.31
N GLY A 186 0.93 26.09 1.24
CA GLY A 186 -0.13 25.23 1.78
C GLY A 186 -1.14 24.79 0.72
N ALA A 187 -2.21 24.12 1.15
CA ALA A 187 -3.25 23.61 0.26
C ALA A 187 -4.32 24.65 -0.10
N ASP A 188 -4.48 25.69 0.73
CA ASP A 188 -5.54 26.69 0.56
C ASP A 188 -5.05 27.90 -0.25
N ILE A 189 -5.95 28.45 -1.06
CA ILE A 189 -5.74 29.71 -1.76
C ILE A 189 -6.24 30.84 -0.85
N GLY A 190 -5.33 31.75 -0.52
CA GLY A 190 -5.63 32.93 0.28
C GLY A 190 -5.98 34.15 -0.57
N PRO A 191 -6.18 35.32 0.08
CA PRO A 191 -6.15 36.62 -0.58
C PRO A 191 -4.94 36.80 -1.49
N ASP A 192 -5.08 37.63 -2.53
CA ASP A 192 -3.99 37.92 -3.49
C ASP A 192 -2.73 38.48 -2.81
N ASP A 193 -2.90 39.28 -1.75
CA ASP A 193 -1.80 39.88 -0.99
C ASP A 193 -1.01 38.84 -0.16
N ASP A 194 -1.60 37.66 0.08
CA ASP A 194 -0.96 36.56 0.80
C ASP A 194 -0.21 35.60 -0.14
N ALA A 195 -0.24 35.84 -1.45
CA ALA A 195 0.50 35.04 -2.41
C ALA A 195 2.01 35.20 -2.16
N VAL A 196 2.70 34.07 -1.96
CA VAL A 196 4.16 34.06 -1.77
C VAL A 196 4.90 34.41 -3.07
N TYR A 197 4.21 34.30 -4.20
CA TYR A 197 4.73 34.67 -5.50
C TYR A 197 3.58 35.00 -6.45
N ALA A 198 3.74 36.07 -7.24
CA ALA A 198 2.84 36.38 -8.34
C ALA A 198 3.65 36.91 -9.52
N ARG A 199 3.42 36.37 -10.72
CA ARG A 199 4.10 36.84 -11.94
C ARG A 199 3.18 36.84 -13.15
N GLU A 200 3.27 37.94 -13.90
CA GLU A 200 2.67 38.07 -15.21
C GLU A 200 3.59 37.53 -16.31
N PHE A 201 3.00 36.79 -17.23
CA PHE A 201 3.63 36.21 -18.40
C PHE A 201 2.91 36.74 -19.65
N PRO A 202 3.59 37.56 -20.47
CA PRO A 202 2.97 38.09 -21.67
C PRO A 202 2.72 36.97 -22.68
N GLY A 203 1.59 37.07 -23.38
CA GLY A 203 1.26 36.17 -24.48
C GLY A 203 2.31 36.22 -25.59
N ARG A 204 2.68 35.05 -26.12
CA ARG A 204 3.54 34.94 -27.30
C ARG A 204 2.65 35.00 -28.54
N PHE A 205 2.73 36.10 -29.28
CA PHE A 205 2.20 36.15 -30.63
C PHE A 205 3.09 35.29 -31.53
N HIS A 206 2.57 34.18 -32.04
CA HIS A 206 3.13 33.56 -33.22
C HIS A 206 2.64 34.38 -34.43
N PRO A 207 3.55 35.04 -35.18
CA PRO A 207 3.19 35.75 -36.41
C PRO A 207 2.70 34.79 -37.51
#